data_AF-A0A7K4S7C3-F1
#
_entry.id   AF-A0A7K4S7C3-F1
#
_cell.length_a   1.000
_cell.length_b   1.000
_cell.length_c   1.000
_cell.angle_alpha   90.00
_cell.angle_beta   90.00
_cell.angle_gamma   90.00
#
_symmetry.space_group_name_H-M   'P 1'
#
loop_
_entity.id
_entity.type
_entity.pdbx_description
1 polymer ?
#
loop_
_entity_poly.entity_id
_entity_poly.type
_entity_poly.pdbx_seq_one_letter_code
_entity_poly.pdbx_strand_id
1 'polypeptide(L)'
;NYFSSLQTNLPIFKLKESCVRRRYSDFEWLKNELERDSKIVVPPLPGKALKRQLPFRGDEGIFEESFIEERRQGLEQFINK
;
A
#
# COMPACT_ATOMS: atom_id res chain seq x y z
N ASN A 1 9.38 2.75 1.52
CA ASN A 1 9.27 1.42 0.89
C ASN A 1 8.71 0.49 1.95
N TYR A 2 7.71 -0.32 1.63
CA TYR A 2 6.98 -1.19 2.55
C TYR A 2 7.29 -2.65 2.27
N PHE A 3 7.41 -3.46 3.32
CA PHE A 3 7.52 -4.91 3.19
C PHE A 3 6.11 -5.51 3.25
N SER A 4 5.79 -6.36 2.29
CA SER A 4 4.56 -7.13 2.25
C SER A 4 4.93 -8.60 2.28
N SER A 5 4.50 -9.29 3.33
CA SER A 5 4.62 -10.73 3.49
C SER A 5 3.26 -11.38 3.24
N LEU A 6 3.24 -12.40 2.40
CA LEU A 6 2.06 -13.21 2.12
C LEU A 6 2.37 -14.66 2.49
N GLN A 7 1.47 -15.28 3.25
CA GLN A 7 1.43 -16.72 3.47
C GLN A 7 0.04 -17.22 3.06
N THR A 8 -0.03 -18.18 2.15
CA THR A 8 -1.30 -18.69 1.61
C THR A 8 -1.18 -20.14 1.18
N ASN A 9 -2.30 -20.86 1.22
CA ASN A 9 -2.45 -22.21 0.69
C ASN A 9 -3.26 -22.27 -0.60
N LEU A 10 -3.65 -21.10 -1.15
CA LEU A 10 -4.50 -21.02 -2.34
C LEU A 10 -3.70 -21.40 -3.61
N PRO A 11 -4.24 -22.27 -4.49
CA PRO A 11 -3.50 -22.82 -5.64
C PRO A 11 -3.25 -21.81 -6.77
N ILE A 12 -3.95 -20.67 -6.76
CA ILE A 12 -3.72 -19.58 -7.72
C ILE A 12 -2.36 -18.89 -7.53
N PHE A 13 -1.80 -18.97 -6.31
CA PHE A 13 -0.48 -18.40 -6.02
C PHE A 13 0.62 -19.42 -6.30
N LYS A 14 1.64 -18.98 -7.03
CA LYS A 14 2.81 -19.82 -7.37
C LYS A 14 3.64 -20.21 -6.13
N LEU A 15 3.69 -19.34 -5.13
CA LEU A 15 4.45 -19.52 -3.90
C LEU A 15 3.49 -19.50 -2.71
N LYS A 16 3.70 -20.42 -1.77
CA LYS A 16 2.94 -20.45 -0.50
C LYS A 16 3.35 -19.33 0.44
N GLU A 17 4.61 -18.91 0.36
CA GLU A 17 5.18 -17.84 1.16
C GLU A 17 5.98 -16.91 0.26
N SER A 18 5.78 -15.60 0.41
CA SER A 18 6.56 -14.60 -0.29
C SER A 18 6.71 -13.34 0.55
N CYS A 19 7.88 -12.71 0.47
CA CYS A 19 8.14 -11.41 1.08
C CYS A 19 8.70 -10.49 0.00
N VAL A 20 7.99 -9.39 -0.28
CA VAL A 20 8.36 -8.44 -1.32
C VAL A 20 8.37 -7.03 -0.78
N ARG A 21 9.26 -6.21 -1.33
CA ARG A 21 9.34 -4.78 -1.01
C ARG A 21 8.66 -3.97 -2.11
N ARG A 22 7.70 -3.13 -1.73
CA ARG A 22 6.86 -2.33 -2.63
C ARG A 22 6.80 -0.86 -2.20
N ARG A 23 6.64 0.03 -3.16
CA ARG A 23 6.39 1.47 -2.94
C ARG A 23 4.90 1.71 -2.90
N TYR A 24 4.50 2.82 -2.29
CA TYR A 24 3.10 3.25 -2.30
C TYR A 24 2.52 3.35 -3.73
N SER A 25 3.31 3.83 -4.69
CA SER A 25 2.94 3.91 -6.11
C SER A 25 2.58 2.56 -6.73
N ASP A 26 3.18 1.46 -6.25
CA ASP A 26 2.89 0.12 -6.76
C ASP A 26 1.46 -0.31 -6.39
N PHE A 27 0.97 0.12 -5.21
CA PHE A 27 -0.41 -0.11 -4.77
C PHE A 27 -1.41 0.76 -5.55
N GLU A 28 -1.04 1.99 -5.89
CA GLU A 28 -1.87 2.83 -6.76
C GLU A 28 -2.04 2.21 -8.15
N TRP A 29 -0.95 1.68 -8.71
CA TRP A 29 -1.02 0.95 -9.97
C TRP A 29 -1.96 -0.26 -9.86
N LEU A 30 -1.79 -1.08 -8.81
CA LEU A 30 -2.64 -2.25 -8.58
C LEU A 30 -4.13 -1.89 -8.44
N LYS A 31 -4.45 -0.83 -7.69
CA LYS A 31 -5.82 -0.32 -7.55
C LYS A 31 -6.41 0.05 -8.91
N ASN A 32 -5.68 0.83 -9.70
CA ASN A 32 -6.16 1.27 -11.01
C ASN A 32 -6.39 0.10 -11.97
N GLU A 33 -5.53 -0.91 -11.92
CA GLU A 33 -5.65 -2.12 -12.75
C GLU A 33 -6.91 -2.93 -12.36
N LEU A 34 -7.18 -3.10 -11.06
CA LEU A 34 -8.37 -3.78 -10.56
C LEU A 34 -9.66 -3.03 -10.86
N GLU A 35 -9.66 -1.70 -10.75
CA GLU A 35 -10.84 -0.86 -11.05
C GLU A 35 -11.19 -0.85 -12.55
N ARG A 36 -10.19 -1.03 -13.43
CA ARG A 36 -10.39 -1.05 -14.88
C ARG A 36 -10.97 -2.38 -15.35
N ASP A 37 -10.43 -3.48 -14.86
CA ASP A 37 -10.65 -4.81 -15.46
C ASP A 37 -11.55 -5.73 -14.61
N SER A 38 -12.00 -5.28 -13.43
CA SER A 38 -12.80 -6.11 -12.51
C SER A 38 -14.04 -5.40 -11.97
N LYS A 39 -15.10 -6.17 -11.69
CA LYS A 39 -16.31 -5.70 -11.00
C LYS A 39 -16.17 -5.68 -9.47
N ILE A 40 -14.95 -5.89 -8.97
CA ILE A 40 -14.66 -5.94 -7.54
C ILE A 40 -14.68 -4.50 -6.99
N VAL A 41 -15.30 -4.32 -5.82
CA VAL A 41 -15.24 -3.06 -5.08
C VAL A 41 -13.84 -2.94 -4.47
N VAL A 42 -12.99 -2.14 -5.10
CA VAL A 42 -11.61 -1.96 -4.64
C VAL A 42 -11.60 -1.05 -3.40
N PRO A 43 -10.98 -1.48 -2.28
CA PRO A 43 -10.89 -0.64 -1.09
C PRO A 43 -10.13 0.67 -1.35
N PRO A 44 -10.39 1.74 -0.58
CA PRO A 44 -9.62 2.98 -0.70
C PRO A 44 -8.18 2.78 -0.23
N LEU A 45 -7.23 3.39 -0.93
CA LEU A 45 -5.84 3.46 -0.48
C LEU A 45 -5.66 4.59 0.55
N PRO A 46 -4.71 4.45 1.51
CA PRO A 46 -4.32 5.57 2.36
C PRO A 46 -3.83 6.74 1.50
N GLY A 47 -4.13 7.98 1.87
CA GLY A 47 -3.91 9.13 0.98
C GLY A 47 -2.44 9.37 0.58
N LYS A 48 -2.23 9.93 -0.63
CA LYS A 48 -0.90 10.35 -1.14
C LYS A 48 -0.19 11.39 -0.25
N ALA A 49 -0.96 12.14 0.53
CA ALA A 49 -0.48 13.17 1.46
C ALA A 49 0.46 14.20 0.80
N LEU A 50 0.09 14.73 -0.37
CA LEU A 50 0.88 15.73 -1.12
C LEU A 50 1.27 16.95 -0.27
N LYS A 51 0.42 17.38 0.67
CA LYS A 51 0.71 18.47 1.60
C LYS A 51 1.91 18.19 2.53
N ARG A 52 2.20 16.92 2.82
CA ARG A 52 3.34 16.49 3.64
C ARG A 52 4.66 16.46 2.84
N GLN A 53 4.62 16.64 1.52
CA GLN A 53 5.81 16.75 0.67
C GLN A 53 6.30 18.19 0.50
N LEU A 54 5.53 19.18 0.97
CA LEU A 54 5.90 20.59 0.85
C LEU A 54 7.11 20.90 1.74
N PRO A 55 8.04 21.75 1.29
CA PRO A 55 9.18 22.17 2.09
C PRO A 55 8.76 23.12 3.22
N PHE A 56 9.68 23.35 4.17
CA PHE A 56 9.52 24.30 5.29
C PHE A 56 8.38 23.95 6.27
N ARG A 57 8.23 22.65 6.58
CA ARG A 57 7.33 22.16 7.62
C ARG A 57 8.05 22.15 8.98
N GLY A 58 7.28 22.25 10.07
CA GLY A 58 7.77 22.05 11.43
C GLY A 58 7.86 20.58 11.86
N ASP A 59 7.51 19.65 10.97
CA ASP A 59 7.59 18.20 11.16
C ASP A 59 8.43 17.55 10.03
N GLU A 60 8.70 16.25 10.17
CA GLU A 60 9.46 15.46 9.18
C GLU A 60 8.62 15.07 7.94
N GLY A 61 7.40 15.61 7.79
CA GLY A 61 6.56 15.42 6.61
C GLY A 61 6.25 13.96 6.29
N ILE A 62 6.75 13.47 5.15
CA ILE A 62 6.56 12.07 4.72
C ILE A 62 7.50 11.07 5.41
N PHE A 63 8.51 11.57 6.14
CA PHE A 63 9.47 10.77 6.88
C PHE A 63 9.09 10.59 8.35
N GLU A 64 8.01 11.25 8.80
CA GLU A 64 7.47 11.10 10.14
C GLU A 64 7.06 9.64 10.38
N GLU A 65 7.53 9.06 11.49
CA GLU A 65 7.32 7.63 11.79
C GLU A 65 5.84 7.28 11.96
N SER A 66 5.08 8.15 12.63
CA SER A 66 3.62 8.04 12.79
C SER A 66 2.91 7.91 11.45
N PHE A 67 3.32 8.72 10.46
CA PHE A 67 2.76 8.72 9.12
C PHE A 67 3.17 7.49 8.32
N ILE A 68 4.42 7.03 8.45
CA ILE A 68 4.89 5.81 7.80
C ILE A 68 4.09 4.61 8.30
N GLU A 69 3.84 4.52 9.61
CA GLU A 69 3.11 3.43 10.24
C GLU A 69 1.62 3.46 9.91
N GLU A 70 0.97 4.62 9.99
CA GLU A 70 -0.43 4.79 9.56
C GLU A 70 -0.62 4.32 8.11
N ARG A 71 0.29 4.73 7.22
CA ARG A 71 0.27 4.30 5.83
C ARG A 71 0.54 2.81 5.68
N ARG A 72 1.47 2.23 6.44
CA ARG A 72 1.77 0.79 6.42
C ARG A 72 0.52 -0.01 6.75
N GLN A 73 -0.20 0.35 7.82
CA GLN A 73 -1.43 -0.29 8.25
C GLN A 73 -2.54 -0.15 7.20
N GLY A 74 -2.72 1.04 6.63
CA GLY A 74 -3.71 1.27 5.57
C GLY A 74 -3.43 0.44 4.31
N LEU A 75 -2.16 0.27 3.93
CA LEU A 75 -1.77 -0.59 2.80
C LEU A 75 -1.98 -2.07 3.09
N GLU A 76 -1.74 -2.50 4.33
CA GLU A 76 -2.00 -3.87 4.78
C GLU A 76 -3.51 -4.19 4.78
N GLN A 77 -4.34 -3.24 5.21
CA GLN A 77 -5.80 -3.38 5.13
C GLN A 77 -6.32 -3.41 3.69
N PHE A 78 -5.71 -2.62 2.79
CA PHE A 78 -6.08 -2.59 1.38
C PHE A 78 -5.85 -3.93 0.67
N ILE A 79 -4.73 -4.60 0.94
CA ILE A 79 -4.36 -5.85 0.24
C ILE A 79 -5.05 -7.09 0.81
N ASN A 80 -5.45 -7.06 2.08
CA ASN A 80 -6.07 -8.19 2.78
C ASN A 80 -7.61 -8.19 2.73
N LYS A 81 -8.24 -7.18 2.10
CA LYS A 81 -9.68 -7.12 1.87
C LYS A 81 -10.05 -7.68 0.51
#